data_AF-F7M9F9-F1
#
_entry.id   AF-F7M9F9-F1
#
_cell.length_a   1.000
_cell.length_b   1.000
_cell.length_c   1.000
_cell.angle_alpha   90.00
_cell.angle_beta   90.00
_cell.angle_gamma   90.00
#
_symmetry.space_group_name_H-M   'P 1'
#
loop_
_entity.id
_entity.type
_entity.pdbx_description
1 polymer ?
#
loop_
_entity_poly.entity_id
_entity_poly.type
_entity_poly.pdbx_seq_one_letter_code
_entity_poly.pdbx_strand_id
1 'polypeptide(L)'
;MKNFNFQAMLKHGFLIIPKALLQQQIEDRHMQEGEIEALLKILMKVNYSDTLYNDRQNKNCLCKRGESLFSYRDWSHIFHWSVGKAFRFIHELATLGIIEIISHPNNSSLHIRVVEYDKWMGVPDSDKQKKKAVNEKFHLFWNEFHSITQLPKENIAKAQREWKKLGDKEQQLAIDRIEEYYFHQTNINFLLHAASYLSNKAFLNEY
;
A
#
# COMPACT_ATOMS: atom_id res chain seq x y z
N MET A 1 -29.94 2.78 12.25
CA MET A 1 -29.86 1.33 11.92
C MET A 1 -29.57 0.49 13.17
N LYS A 2 -29.76 -0.85 13.20
CA LYS A 2 -29.32 -1.72 14.33
C LYS A 2 -27.80 -1.94 14.27
N ASN A 3 -27.15 -2.25 15.41
CA ASN A 3 -25.69 -2.49 15.50
C ASN A 3 -25.13 -3.28 14.31
N PHE A 4 -24.09 -2.75 13.69
CA PHE A 4 -23.46 -3.34 12.51
C PHE A 4 -22.69 -4.60 12.92
N ASN A 5 -23.04 -5.74 12.33
CA ASN A 5 -22.32 -7.00 12.50
C ASN A 5 -22.00 -7.60 11.13
N PHE A 6 -20.74 -7.48 10.72
CA PHE A 6 -20.28 -7.95 9.41
C PHE A 6 -20.47 -9.46 9.21
N GLN A 7 -20.33 -10.27 10.28
CA GLN A 7 -20.57 -11.72 10.21
C GLN A 7 -22.03 -12.08 9.93
N ALA A 8 -22.98 -11.28 10.45
CA ALA A 8 -24.39 -11.47 10.16
C ALA A 8 -24.72 -11.12 8.70
N MET A 9 -24.07 -10.09 8.13
CA MET A 9 -24.27 -9.70 6.73
C MET A 9 -23.72 -10.73 5.74
N LEU A 10 -22.57 -11.36 6.04
CA LEU A 10 -22.01 -12.45 5.23
C LEU A 10 -23.01 -13.59 4.96
N LYS A 11 -23.98 -13.83 5.86
CA LYS A 11 -25.01 -14.86 5.67
C LYS A 11 -25.96 -14.58 4.51
N HIS A 12 -26.13 -13.31 4.13
CA HIS A 12 -26.97 -12.90 3.01
C HIS A 12 -26.20 -12.78 1.68
N GLY A 13 -24.88 -12.97 1.71
CA GLY A 13 -24.00 -12.79 0.55
C GLY A 13 -23.68 -11.31 0.24
N PHE A 14 -22.76 -11.09 -0.70
CA PHE A 14 -22.35 -9.75 -1.15
C PHE A 14 -22.37 -9.65 -2.67
N LEU A 15 -22.66 -8.44 -3.16
CA LEU A 15 -22.49 -8.08 -4.56
C LEU A 15 -21.16 -7.34 -4.74
N ILE A 16 -20.28 -7.87 -5.59
CA ILE A 16 -19.03 -7.19 -5.95
C ILE A 16 -19.32 -6.28 -7.14
N ILE A 17 -19.21 -4.97 -6.94
CA ILE A 17 -19.42 -3.98 -7.99
C ILE A 17 -18.08 -3.33 -8.34
N PRO A 18 -17.65 -3.35 -9.62
CA PRO A 18 -16.46 -2.61 -10.06
C PRO A 18 -16.56 -1.12 -9.70
N LYS A 19 -15.53 -0.60 -9.01
CA LYS A 19 -15.49 0.82 -8.61
C LYS A 19 -15.71 1.79 -9.77
N ALA A 20 -15.23 1.46 -10.96
CA ALA A 20 -15.42 2.28 -12.17
C ALA A 20 -16.90 2.44 -12.57
N LEU A 21 -17.71 1.39 -12.39
CA LEU A 21 -19.15 1.45 -12.69
C LEU A 21 -19.90 2.29 -11.65
N LEU A 22 -19.53 2.16 -10.37
CA LEU A 22 -20.09 3.02 -9.33
C LEU A 22 -19.70 4.48 -9.51
N GLN A 23 -18.48 4.75 -9.95
CA GLN A 23 -18.00 6.11 -10.16
C GLN A 23 -18.81 6.85 -11.23
N GLN A 24 -19.13 6.19 -12.33
CA GLN A 24 -19.95 6.77 -13.40
C GLN A 24 -21.36 7.14 -12.92
N GLN A 25 -21.94 6.36 -12.01
CA GLN A 25 -23.29 6.60 -11.46
C GLN A 25 -23.28 7.66 -10.36
N ILE A 26 -22.24 7.69 -9.53
CA ILE A 26 -22.10 8.61 -8.39
C ILE A 26 -21.72 10.03 -8.83
N GLU A 27 -21.06 10.17 -9.97
CA GLU A 27 -20.74 11.48 -10.58
C GLU A 27 -21.94 12.08 -11.35
N ASP A 28 -23.01 11.31 -11.57
CA ASP A 28 -24.25 11.82 -12.16
C ASP A 28 -25.03 12.64 -11.11
N ARG A 29 -25.17 13.94 -11.38
CA ARG A 29 -25.76 14.94 -10.45
C ARG A 29 -27.26 14.78 -10.23
N HIS A 30 -27.91 13.83 -10.91
CA HIS A 30 -29.36 13.65 -10.85
C HIS A 30 -29.84 12.51 -9.92
N MET A 31 -28.94 11.73 -9.31
CA MET A 31 -29.35 10.77 -8.28
C MET A 31 -29.77 11.47 -6.99
N GLN A 32 -30.83 10.97 -6.35
CA GLN A 32 -31.17 11.39 -4.99
C GLN A 32 -30.10 10.89 -4.01
N GLU A 33 -29.54 11.80 -3.22
CA GLU A 33 -28.42 11.50 -2.33
C GLU A 33 -28.91 10.99 -0.97
N GLY A 34 -29.15 9.68 -0.90
CA GLY A 34 -29.45 8.96 0.31
C GLY A 34 -28.21 8.52 1.09
N GLU A 35 -28.45 7.85 2.22
CA GLU A 35 -27.41 7.34 3.12
C GLU A 35 -26.59 6.21 2.50
N ILE A 36 -27.20 5.42 1.60
CA ILE A 36 -26.52 4.33 0.89
C ILE A 36 -25.48 4.91 -0.07
N GLU A 37 -25.85 5.93 -0.84
CA GLU A 37 -24.96 6.63 -1.75
C GLU A 37 -23.81 7.30 -0.99
N ALA A 38 -24.11 7.91 0.17
CA ALA A 38 -23.09 8.50 1.04
C ALA A 38 -22.11 7.45 1.59
N LEU A 39 -22.60 6.27 2.00
CA LEU A 39 -21.75 5.16 2.43
C LEU A 39 -20.84 4.67 1.29
N LEU A 40 -21.39 4.47 0.09
CA LEU A 40 -20.61 4.08 -1.09
C LEU A 40 -19.54 5.13 -1.42
N LYS A 41 -19.88 6.41 -1.36
CA LYS A 41 -18.93 7.53 -1.52
C LYS A 41 -17.79 7.45 -0.50
N ILE A 42 -18.06 7.12 0.77
CA ILE A 42 -16.99 6.89 1.77
C ILE A 42 -16.08 5.73 1.34
N LEU A 43 -16.65 4.56 1.05
CA LEU A 43 -15.88 3.36 0.64
C LEU A 43 -15.04 3.58 -0.62
N MET A 44 -15.48 4.49 -1.49
CA MET A 44 -14.74 4.88 -2.69
C MET A 44 -13.63 5.90 -2.42
N LYS A 45 -13.81 6.79 -1.44
CA LYS A 45 -12.90 7.92 -1.17
C LYS A 45 -11.86 7.66 -0.09
N VAL A 46 -12.05 6.66 0.77
CA VAL A 46 -10.96 6.19 1.66
C VAL A 46 -9.81 5.60 0.87
N ASN A 47 -8.61 5.66 1.44
CA ASN A 47 -7.37 5.26 0.79
C ASN A 47 -7.40 3.78 0.36
N TYR A 48 -7.05 3.49 -0.89
CA TYR A 48 -6.88 2.11 -1.34
C TYR A 48 -5.49 1.57 -0.98
N SER A 49 -4.47 2.41 -0.87
CA SER A 49 -3.14 2.03 -0.38
C SER A 49 -2.71 3.01 0.69
N ASP A 50 -1.72 2.65 1.49
CA ASP A 50 -1.14 3.58 2.45
C ASP A 50 -0.66 4.86 1.73
N THR A 51 -1.09 6.01 2.25
CA THR A 51 -0.83 7.33 1.69
C THR A 51 -0.19 8.19 2.76
N LEU A 52 0.94 8.82 2.43
CA LEU A 52 1.57 9.83 3.28
C LEU A 52 0.89 11.18 3.03
N TYR A 53 0.42 11.81 4.10
CA TYR A 53 -0.04 13.19 4.06
C TYR A 53 0.91 14.07 4.87
N ASN A 54 1.08 15.29 4.41
CA ASN A 54 1.74 16.32 5.21
C ASN A 54 0.67 16.94 6.09
N ASP A 55 0.78 16.77 7.41
CA ASP A 55 -0.10 17.49 8.31
C ASP A 55 0.23 19.00 8.31
N ARG A 56 -0.61 19.82 8.95
CA ARG A 56 -0.37 21.27 9.08
C ARG A 56 0.89 21.61 9.88
N GLN A 57 1.49 20.62 10.55
CA GLN A 57 2.77 20.74 11.28
C GLN A 57 3.96 20.22 10.44
N ASN A 58 3.75 19.95 9.15
CA ASN A 58 4.75 19.45 8.22
C ASN A 58 5.36 18.10 8.65
N LYS A 59 4.62 17.30 9.42
CA LYS A 59 4.97 15.91 9.74
C LYS A 59 4.26 14.98 8.77
N ASN A 60 5.01 14.02 8.24
CA ASN A 60 4.46 12.94 7.43
C ASN A 60 3.56 12.07 8.31
N CYS A 61 2.24 12.18 8.15
CA CYS A 61 1.28 11.27 8.78
C CYS A 61 0.91 10.16 7.79
N LEU A 62 1.16 8.92 8.20
CA LEU A 62 0.78 7.73 7.44
C LEU A 62 -0.72 7.49 7.62
N CYS A 63 -1.50 7.68 6.57
CA CYS A 63 -2.91 7.34 6.51
C CYS A 63 -3.03 6.00 5.77
N LYS A 64 -3.43 4.97 6.49
CA LYS A 64 -3.41 3.59 5.99
C LYS A 64 -4.52 3.33 4.97
N ARG A 65 -4.40 2.21 4.27
CA ARG A 65 -5.52 1.64 3.50
C ARG A 65 -6.78 1.57 4.36
N GLY A 66 -7.91 2.00 3.79
CA GLY A 66 -9.20 2.09 4.46
C GLY A 66 -9.39 3.33 5.34
N GLU A 67 -8.40 4.22 5.42
CA GLU A 67 -8.46 5.46 6.20
C GLU A 67 -8.64 6.71 5.31
N SER A 68 -9.12 7.81 5.89
CA SER A 68 -9.22 9.12 5.23
C SER A 68 -9.05 10.28 6.22
N LEU A 69 -8.37 11.33 5.76
CA LEU A 69 -8.14 12.60 6.49
C LEU A 69 -9.00 13.77 5.98
N PHE A 70 -10.06 13.48 5.21
CA PHE A 70 -10.99 14.50 4.76
C PHE A 70 -11.73 15.15 5.94
N SER A 71 -11.84 16.48 5.91
CA SER A 71 -12.59 17.24 6.89
C SER A 71 -14.10 17.06 6.72
N TYR A 72 -14.90 17.44 7.73
CA TYR A 72 -16.36 17.47 7.59
C TYR A 72 -16.84 18.35 6.43
N ARG A 73 -16.07 19.40 6.07
CA ARG A 73 -16.38 20.24 4.91
C ARG A 73 -16.14 19.48 3.61
N ASP A 74 -15.05 18.75 3.49
CA ASP A 74 -14.75 17.93 2.32
C ASP A 74 -15.84 16.86 2.13
N TRP A 75 -16.21 16.15 3.22
CA TRP A 75 -17.30 15.18 3.18
C TRP A 75 -18.66 15.79 2.83
N SER A 76 -18.95 16.98 3.34
CA SER A 76 -20.15 17.73 2.96
C SER A 76 -20.20 18.01 1.45
N HIS A 77 -19.07 18.34 0.82
CA HIS A 77 -19.01 18.54 -0.63
C HIS A 77 -19.15 17.21 -1.38
N ILE A 78 -18.54 16.13 -0.89
CA ILE A 78 -18.63 14.80 -1.50
C ILE A 78 -20.06 14.26 -1.44
N PHE A 79 -20.75 14.43 -0.32
CA PHE A 79 -22.14 13.98 -0.15
C PHE A 79 -23.17 14.94 -0.74
N HIS A 80 -22.76 16.16 -1.10
CA HIS A 80 -23.61 17.32 -1.38
C HIS A 80 -24.69 17.58 -0.31
N TRP A 81 -24.31 17.36 0.94
CA TRP A 81 -25.15 17.62 2.12
C TRP A 81 -24.65 18.83 2.88
N SER A 82 -25.49 19.38 3.76
CA SER A 82 -25.01 20.35 4.74
C SER A 82 -23.95 19.72 5.65
N VAL A 83 -23.00 20.54 6.15
CA VAL A 83 -21.95 20.09 7.08
C VAL A 83 -22.55 19.41 8.31
N GLY A 84 -23.66 19.93 8.83
CA GLY A 84 -24.35 19.32 9.98
C GLY A 84 -24.94 17.94 9.68
N LYS A 85 -25.49 17.72 8.47
CA LYS A 85 -25.99 16.41 8.06
C LYS A 85 -24.84 15.41 7.85
N ALA A 86 -23.77 15.83 7.17
CA ALA A 86 -22.56 15.02 7.00
C ALA A 86 -21.94 14.62 8.34
N PHE A 87 -21.82 15.56 9.29
CA PHE A 87 -21.36 15.30 10.65
C PHE A 87 -22.20 14.23 11.35
N ARG A 88 -23.54 14.40 11.38
CA ARG A 88 -24.45 13.44 12.03
C ARG A 88 -24.33 12.05 11.43
N PHE A 89 -24.29 11.96 10.10
CA PHE A 89 -24.15 10.69 9.40
C PHE A 89 -22.84 9.97 9.71
N ILE A 90 -21.71 10.68 9.69
CA ILE A 90 -20.39 10.10 10.04
C ILE A 90 -20.40 9.58 11.49
N HIS A 91 -20.97 10.33 12.42
CA HIS A 91 -21.08 9.88 13.82
C HIS A 91 -22.06 8.71 14.00
N GLU A 92 -23.13 8.64 13.20
CA GLU A 92 -24.02 7.49 13.17
C GLU A 92 -23.28 6.24 12.69
N LEU A 93 -22.53 6.32 11.58
CA LEU A 93 -21.69 5.21 11.11
C LEU A 93 -20.68 4.74 12.16
N ALA A 94 -20.11 5.68 12.92
CA ALA A 94 -19.20 5.36 14.01
C ALA A 94 -19.91 4.64 15.17
N THR A 95 -21.11 5.08 15.53
CA THR A 95 -21.94 4.44 16.58
C THR A 95 -22.39 3.04 16.14
N LEU A 96 -22.66 2.87 14.86
CA LEU A 96 -23.02 1.57 14.29
C LEU A 96 -21.82 0.61 14.25
N GLY A 97 -20.58 1.10 14.29
CA GLY A 97 -19.36 0.29 14.14
C GLY A 97 -18.97 0.01 12.69
N ILE A 98 -19.46 0.81 11.74
CA ILE A 98 -19.08 0.75 10.32
C ILE A 98 -17.75 1.45 10.10
N ILE A 99 -17.51 2.53 10.85
CA ILE A 99 -16.25 3.28 10.83
C ILE A 99 -15.75 3.54 12.26
N GLU A 100 -14.49 3.88 12.38
CA GLU A 100 -13.86 4.40 13.59
C GLU A 100 -13.41 5.85 13.34
N ILE A 101 -13.65 6.75 14.30
CA ILE A 101 -13.08 8.09 14.29
C ILE A 101 -11.80 8.05 15.14
N ILE A 102 -10.65 8.18 14.48
CA ILE A 102 -9.34 8.12 15.14
C ILE A 102 -9.03 9.49 15.73
N SER A 103 -8.86 9.53 17.05
CA SER A 103 -8.52 10.76 17.76
C SER A 103 -7.01 10.99 17.75
N HIS A 104 -6.58 12.22 17.45
CA HIS A 104 -5.19 12.64 17.54
C HIS A 104 -5.05 13.74 18.61
N PRO A 105 -4.16 13.60 19.60
CA PRO A 105 -4.07 14.53 20.73
C PRO A 105 -3.69 15.96 20.33
N ASN A 106 -2.97 16.13 19.20
CA ASN A 106 -2.45 17.42 18.75
C ASN A 106 -2.99 17.85 17.38
N ASN A 107 -3.98 17.14 16.84
CA ASN A 107 -4.52 17.40 15.51
C ASN A 107 -6.04 17.27 15.52
N SER A 108 -6.73 18.36 15.22
CA SER A 108 -8.19 18.41 15.16
C SER A 108 -8.76 17.95 13.81
N SER A 109 -7.92 17.48 12.89
CA SER A 109 -8.37 16.93 11.61
C SER A 109 -9.21 15.68 11.84
N LEU A 110 -10.33 15.59 11.12
CA LEU A 110 -11.15 14.39 11.10
C LEU A 110 -10.36 13.26 10.43
N HIS A 111 -10.07 12.22 11.21
CA HIS A 111 -9.47 10.99 10.72
C HIS A 111 -10.47 9.85 10.89
N ILE A 112 -10.90 9.25 9.78
CA ILE A 112 -11.81 8.11 9.81
C ILE A 112 -11.11 6.86 9.29
N ARG A 113 -11.51 5.70 9.81
CA ARG A 113 -11.14 4.37 9.32
C ARG A 113 -12.40 3.56 9.06
N VAL A 114 -12.50 2.91 7.92
CA VAL A 114 -13.57 1.93 7.66
C VAL A 114 -13.24 0.62 8.36
N VAL A 115 -14.17 0.13 9.19
CA VAL A 115 -14.01 -1.12 9.94
C VAL A 115 -14.02 -2.29 8.97
N GLU A 116 -13.02 -3.17 9.11
CA GLU A 116 -12.83 -4.35 8.26
C GLU A 116 -12.80 -4.04 6.74
N TYR A 117 -12.26 -2.88 6.32
CA TYR A 117 -12.24 -2.42 4.92
C TYR A 117 -11.78 -3.48 3.91
N ASP A 118 -10.81 -4.32 4.26
CA ASP A 118 -10.34 -5.40 3.37
C ASP A 118 -11.41 -6.47 3.10
N LYS A 119 -12.37 -6.67 3.99
CA LYS A 119 -13.51 -7.56 3.72
C LYS A 119 -14.53 -6.92 2.76
N TRP A 120 -14.61 -5.59 2.72
CA TRP A 120 -15.44 -4.86 1.76
C TRP A 120 -14.82 -4.82 0.36
N MET A 121 -13.50 -4.67 0.29
CA MET A 121 -12.79 -4.36 -0.96
C MET A 121 -11.91 -5.50 -1.49
N GLY A 122 -11.79 -6.60 -0.74
CA GLY A 122 -10.74 -7.59 -0.93
C GLY A 122 -9.38 -7.09 -0.47
N VAL A 123 -8.52 -8.02 -0.05
CA VAL A 123 -7.10 -7.74 0.17
C VAL A 123 -6.48 -7.48 -1.21
N PRO A 124 -5.71 -6.38 -1.41
CA PRO A 124 -4.97 -6.20 -2.66
C PRO A 124 -4.02 -7.39 -2.79
N ASP A 125 -3.96 -8.06 -3.96
CA ASP A 125 -3.12 -9.23 -4.19
C ASP A 125 -1.76 -9.06 -3.49
N SER A 126 -1.56 -9.78 -2.37
CA SER A 126 -0.30 -9.76 -1.61
C SER A 126 0.87 -10.16 -2.51
N ASP A 127 0.59 -10.99 -3.52
CA ASP A 127 1.49 -11.35 -4.61
C ASP A 127 1.93 -10.16 -5.48
N LYS A 128 1.07 -9.16 -5.73
CA LYS A 128 1.46 -7.96 -6.51
C LYS A 128 2.36 -7.04 -5.71
N GLN A 129 2.10 -6.88 -4.41
CA GLN A 129 2.98 -6.11 -3.52
C GLN A 129 4.32 -6.79 -3.32
N LYS A 130 4.35 -8.13 -3.11
CA LYS A 130 5.59 -8.91 -3.08
C LYS A 130 6.36 -8.84 -4.39
N LYS A 131 5.69 -8.99 -5.55
CA LYS A 131 6.35 -8.87 -6.87
C LYS A 131 6.94 -7.47 -7.08
N LYS A 132 6.26 -6.41 -6.63
CA LYS A 132 6.77 -5.03 -6.70
C LYS A 132 8.00 -4.83 -5.82
N ALA A 133 7.94 -5.28 -4.56
CA ALA A 133 9.07 -5.18 -3.62
C ALA A 133 10.28 -6.01 -4.06
N VAL A 134 10.08 -7.25 -4.56
CA VAL A 134 11.14 -8.10 -5.10
C VAL A 134 11.77 -7.46 -6.35
N ASN A 135 10.96 -6.79 -7.19
CA ASN A 135 11.47 -6.07 -8.35
C ASN A 135 12.29 -4.84 -7.96
N GLU A 136 11.85 -4.07 -6.97
CA GLU A 136 12.59 -2.92 -6.44
C GLU A 136 13.94 -3.35 -5.83
N LYS A 137 13.97 -4.41 -5.01
CA LYS A 137 15.23 -4.94 -4.45
C LYS A 137 16.18 -5.47 -5.51
N PHE A 138 15.67 -6.14 -6.55
CA PHE A 138 16.52 -6.57 -7.67
C PHE A 138 17.17 -5.39 -8.37
N HIS A 139 16.43 -4.31 -8.63
CA HIS A 139 17.00 -3.11 -9.26
C HIS A 139 18.05 -2.44 -8.37
N LEU A 140 17.86 -2.42 -7.06
CA LEU A 140 18.87 -1.95 -6.10
C LEU A 140 20.15 -2.79 -6.21
N PHE A 141 20.05 -4.11 -6.08
CA PHE A 141 21.17 -5.04 -6.29
C PHE A 141 21.86 -4.80 -7.63
N TRP A 142 21.09 -4.71 -8.72
CA TRP A 142 21.62 -4.57 -10.07
C TRP A 142 22.38 -3.27 -10.27
N ASN A 143 21.97 -2.19 -9.63
CA ASN A 143 22.68 -0.91 -9.74
C ASN A 143 23.90 -0.86 -8.83
N GLU A 144 23.77 -1.26 -7.56
CA GLU A 144 24.87 -1.28 -6.59
C GLU A 144 26.01 -2.20 -7.04
N PHE A 145 25.67 -3.41 -7.52
CA PHE A 145 26.67 -4.36 -7.98
C PHE A 145 27.58 -3.78 -9.07
N HIS A 146 26.99 -3.16 -10.09
CA HIS A 146 27.76 -2.61 -11.20
C HIS A 146 28.40 -1.25 -10.85
N SER A 147 27.84 -0.52 -9.88
CA SER A 147 28.45 0.70 -9.33
C SER A 147 29.75 0.37 -8.57
N ILE A 148 29.73 -0.67 -7.75
CA ILE A 148 30.91 -1.08 -6.95
C ILE A 148 31.93 -1.79 -7.83
N THR A 149 31.50 -2.80 -8.60
CA THR A 149 32.42 -3.65 -9.36
C THR A 149 32.95 -3.01 -10.65
N GLN A 150 32.28 -1.96 -11.14
CA GLN A 150 32.55 -1.33 -12.44
C GLN A 150 32.47 -2.29 -13.64
N LEU A 151 31.87 -3.47 -13.46
CA LEU A 151 31.62 -4.42 -14.54
C LEU A 151 30.48 -3.95 -15.47
N PRO A 152 30.45 -4.39 -16.73
CA PRO A 152 29.34 -4.11 -17.64
C PRO A 152 28.06 -4.83 -17.20
N LYS A 153 26.92 -4.16 -17.41
CA LYS A 153 25.56 -4.67 -17.14
C LYS A 153 25.12 -5.71 -18.16
N GLU A 154 25.59 -6.94 -18.02
CA GLU A 154 25.32 -8.04 -18.97
C GLU A 154 24.37 -9.11 -18.42
N ASN A 155 23.57 -9.73 -19.29
CA ASN A 155 22.74 -10.88 -18.94
C ASN A 155 21.74 -10.63 -17.78
N ILE A 156 21.06 -9.47 -17.78
CA ILE A 156 20.05 -9.12 -16.78
C ILE A 156 18.99 -10.22 -16.57
N ALA A 157 18.59 -10.90 -17.65
CA ALA A 157 17.63 -12.00 -17.58
C ALA A 157 18.14 -13.20 -16.76
N LYS A 158 19.44 -13.50 -16.84
CA LYS A 158 20.08 -14.55 -16.04
C LYS A 158 20.15 -14.13 -14.57
N ALA A 159 20.58 -12.90 -14.28
CA ALA A 159 20.62 -12.37 -12.92
C ALA A 159 19.23 -12.34 -12.26
N GLN A 160 18.19 -11.93 -12.99
CA GLN A 160 16.80 -11.99 -12.50
C GLN A 160 16.34 -13.42 -12.17
N ARG A 161 16.76 -14.42 -12.97
CA ARG A 161 16.44 -15.83 -12.71
C ARG A 161 17.13 -16.32 -11.43
N GLU A 162 18.40 -15.99 -11.24
CA GLU A 162 19.13 -16.37 -10.01
C GLU A 162 18.59 -15.62 -8.78
N TRP A 163 18.26 -14.33 -8.92
CA TRP A 163 17.66 -13.53 -7.86
C TRP A 163 16.36 -14.11 -7.32
N LYS A 164 15.48 -14.59 -8.21
CA LYS A 164 14.20 -15.22 -7.84
C LYS A 164 14.35 -16.51 -7.04
N LYS A 165 15.53 -17.15 -7.04
CA LYS A 165 15.80 -18.35 -6.23
C LYS A 165 16.17 -18.02 -4.77
N LEU A 166 16.52 -16.76 -4.49
CA LEU A 166 16.95 -16.31 -3.16
C LEU A 166 15.75 -15.92 -2.29
N GLY A 167 15.79 -16.29 -1.01
CA GLY A 167 14.83 -15.79 -0.02
C GLY A 167 15.07 -14.33 0.37
N ASP A 168 14.10 -13.67 1.01
CA ASP A 168 14.18 -12.23 1.35
C ASP A 168 15.45 -11.85 2.15
N LYS A 169 15.90 -12.73 3.05
CA LYS A 169 17.13 -12.55 3.84
C LYS A 169 18.39 -12.65 2.98
N GLU A 170 18.43 -13.64 2.08
CA GLU A 170 19.56 -13.83 1.16
C GLU A 170 19.66 -12.68 0.16
N GLN A 171 18.52 -12.19 -0.34
CA GLN A 171 18.47 -11.02 -1.22
C GLN A 171 19.05 -9.77 -0.56
N GLN A 172 18.70 -9.52 0.71
CA GLN A 172 19.26 -8.39 1.44
C GLN A 172 20.77 -8.56 1.66
N LEU A 173 21.19 -9.75 2.09
CA LEU A 173 22.61 -10.05 2.32
C LEU A 173 23.45 -9.94 1.04
N ALA A 174 22.88 -10.34 -0.10
CA ALA A 174 23.51 -10.21 -1.42
C ALA A 174 23.69 -8.75 -1.87
N ILE A 175 22.95 -7.79 -1.30
CA ILE A 175 23.16 -6.37 -1.52
C ILE A 175 24.21 -5.85 -0.55
N ASP A 176 24.04 -6.15 0.74
CA ASP A 176 24.87 -5.62 1.82
C ASP A 176 26.35 -6.07 1.71
N ARG A 177 26.61 -7.27 1.15
CA ARG A 177 27.94 -7.88 1.05
C ARG A 177 28.65 -7.65 -0.29
N ILE A 178 28.12 -6.81 -1.19
CA ILE A 178 28.77 -6.54 -2.49
C ILE A 178 30.13 -5.87 -2.30
N GLU A 179 30.18 -4.85 -1.44
CA GLU A 179 31.38 -4.07 -1.18
C GLU A 179 32.46 -4.94 -0.53
N GLU A 180 32.09 -5.70 0.50
CA GLU A 180 33.00 -6.64 1.16
C GLU A 180 33.52 -7.71 0.20
N TYR A 181 32.65 -8.29 -0.62
CA TYR A 181 33.07 -9.23 -1.67
C TYR A 181 34.11 -8.60 -2.62
N TYR A 182 33.86 -7.37 -3.06
CA TYR A 182 34.76 -6.68 -3.99
C TYR A 182 36.13 -6.40 -3.36
N PHE A 183 36.16 -5.93 -2.11
CA PHE A 183 37.42 -5.58 -1.44
C PHE A 183 38.32 -6.77 -1.11
N HIS A 184 37.75 -7.95 -0.87
CA HIS A 184 38.54 -9.14 -0.59
C HIS A 184 39.04 -9.85 -1.86
N GLN A 185 38.67 -9.34 -3.04
CA GLN A 185 39.14 -9.90 -4.28
C GLN A 185 40.56 -9.43 -4.59
N THR A 186 41.53 -10.32 -4.33
CA THR A 186 42.96 -10.08 -4.56
C THR A 186 43.34 -9.95 -6.04
N ASN A 187 42.49 -10.44 -6.95
CA ASN A 187 42.72 -10.33 -8.39
C ASN A 187 41.40 -10.08 -9.15
N ILE A 188 41.34 -8.90 -9.79
CA ILE A 188 40.18 -8.38 -10.52
C ILE A 188 39.75 -9.31 -11.66
N ASN A 189 40.66 -10.10 -12.24
CA ASN A 189 40.33 -11.04 -13.33
C ASN A 189 39.41 -12.19 -12.89
N PHE A 190 39.29 -12.43 -11.58
CA PHE A 190 38.41 -13.46 -11.03
C PHE A 190 37.09 -12.89 -10.49
N LEU A 191 36.80 -11.60 -10.74
CA LEU A 191 35.57 -10.98 -10.31
C LEU A 191 34.38 -11.64 -11.02
N LEU A 192 33.40 -12.08 -10.25
CA LEU A 192 32.20 -12.72 -10.78
C LEU A 192 31.28 -11.65 -11.39
N HIS A 193 30.67 -11.95 -12.53
CA HIS A 193 29.53 -11.17 -13.00
C HIS A 193 28.34 -11.34 -12.05
N ALA A 194 27.42 -10.36 -12.03
CA ALA A 194 26.27 -10.32 -11.13
C ALA A 194 25.47 -11.63 -11.06
N ALA A 195 25.23 -12.28 -12.20
CA ALA A 195 24.52 -13.57 -12.21
C ALA A 195 25.31 -14.70 -11.52
N SER A 196 26.63 -14.75 -11.70
CA SER A 196 27.50 -15.74 -11.07
C SER A 196 27.71 -15.46 -9.58
N TYR A 197 27.77 -14.18 -9.19
CA TYR A 197 27.77 -13.77 -7.79
C TYR A 197 26.53 -14.30 -7.05
N LEU A 198 25.35 -14.15 -7.66
CA LEU A 198 24.10 -14.67 -7.11
C LEU A 198 24.03 -16.21 -7.14
N SER A 199 24.39 -16.86 -8.25
CA SER A 199 24.29 -18.32 -8.37
C SER A 199 25.24 -19.07 -7.43
N ASN A 200 26.44 -18.53 -7.23
CA ASN A 200 27.44 -19.11 -6.34
C ASN A 200 27.22 -18.73 -4.89
N LYS A 201 26.24 -17.86 -4.60
CA LYS A 201 26.01 -17.24 -3.29
C LYS A 201 27.30 -16.69 -2.69
N ALA A 202 28.10 -15.98 -3.48
CA ALA A 202 29.41 -15.46 -3.06
C ALA A 202 29.32 -14.48 -1.88
N PHE A 203 28.13 -13.91 -1.62
CA PHE A 203 27.79 -13.13 -0.43
C PHE A 203 27.75 -13.94 0.88
N LEU A 204 27.87 -15.26 0.83
CA LEU A 204 27.94 -16.14 2.00
C LEU A 204 29.38 -16.61 2.32
N ASN A 205 30.34 -16.27 1.48
CA ASN A 205 31.73 -16.64 1.76
C ASN A 205 32.24 -15.90 2.99
N GLU A 206 33.11 -16.57 3.75
CA GLU A 206 33.89 -15.95 4.82
C GLU A 206 35.13 -15.31 4.17
N TYR A 207 35.28 -14.00 4.38
CA TYR A 207 36.38 -13.20 3.86
C TYR A 207 37.30 -12.72 5.00
#